data_AF-A0A162YEU8-F1
#
_entry.id   AF-A0A162YEU8-F1
#
_cell.length_a   1.000
_cell.length_b   1.000
_cell.length_c   1.000
_cell.angle_alpha   90.00
_cell.angle_beta   90.00
_cell.angle_gamma   90.00
#
_symmetry.space_group_name_H-M   'P 1'
#
loop_
_entity.id
_entity.type
_entity.pdbx_description
1 polymer ?
#
loop_
_entity_poly.entity_id
_entity_poly.type
_entity_poly.pdbx_seq_one_letter_code
_entity_poly.pdbx_strand_id
1 'polypeptide(L)'
;MTKDYRYVGHRAAHAIIAEIGPYRVSSDALQAINQFIDELVLQLLSTSLSLDLSRIKLALFSIIPSSLGKNAIVEAELEVKTFTETEPIDYEAYERMRLLGVDSPFPMDRIIPLVRYSCLDYCTLADKDEDENEKSNSQPKDDIISPILVIYLTTIIEHVAEYLLTTIGRMAENQATDNIRVKEVFWALSDDSQVGELFHRFALREHLES
;
A
#
# COMPACT_ATOMS: atom_id res chain seq x y z
N MET A 1 -5.53 -1.89 -20.58
CA MET A 1 -5.64 -0.76 -19.65
C MET A 1 -5.42 -1.33 -18.27
N THR A 2 -4.29 -1.03 -17.64
CA THR A 2 -4.03 -1.35 -16.23
C THR A 2 -5.07 -0.60 -15.39
N LYS A 3 -5.77 -1.32 -14.51
CA LYS A 3 -6.74 -0.71 -13.60
C LYS A 3 -5.99 0.22 -12.65
N ASP A 4 -6.49 1.44 -12.48
CA ASP A 4 -5.90 2.45 -11.59
C ASP A 4 -6.32 2.13 -10.14
N TYR A 5 -5.38 1.66 -9.31
CA TYR A 5 -5.65 1.31 -7.91
C TYR A 5 -5.36 2.52 -7.02
N ARG A 6 -6.41 3.08 -6.42
CA ARG A 6 -6.35 4.35 -5.68
C ARG A 6 -6.38 4.12 -4.17
N TYR A 7 -5.25 3.66 -3.63
CA TYR A 7 -5.04 3.47 -2.20
C TYR A 7 -5.15 4.77 -1.39
N VAL A 8 -4.81 5.91 -1.99
CA VAL A 8 -4.91 7.23 -1.39
C VAL A 8 -5.82 8.12 -2.23
N GLY A 9 -6.89 8.56 -1.61
CA GLY A 9 -7.84 9.53 -2.13
C GLY A 9 -7.41 10.98 -1.94
N HIS A 10 -8.05 11.89 -2.67
CA HIS A 10 -7.73 13.32 -2.59
C HIS A 10 -7.97 13.89 -1.19
N ARG A 11 -9.02 13.41 -0.49
CA ARG A 11 -9.36 13.89 0.85
C ARG A 11 -8.29 13.51 1.86
N ALA A 12 -7.86 12.26 1.84
CA ALA A 12 -6.82 11.75 2.75
C ALA A 12 -5.47 12.42 2.49
N ALA A 13 -5.06 12.50 1.21
CA ALA A 13 -3.82 13.18 0.83
C ALA A 13 -3.79 14.64 1.30
N HIS A 14 -4.90 15.37 1.11
CA HIS A 14 -5.01 16.75 1.58
C HIS A 14 -4.94 16.86 3.10
N ALA A 15 -5.61 15.97 3.84
CA ALA A 15 -5.60 15.97 5.30
C ALA A 15 -4.18 15.79 5.86
N ILE A 16 -3.44 14.80 5.36
CA ILE A 16 -2.07 14.49 5.81
C ILE A 16 -1.11 15.62 5.45
N ILE A 17 -1.18 16.14 4.23
CA ILE A 17 -0.28 17.22 3.79
C ILE A 17 -0.56 18.55 4.49
N ALA A 18 -1.82 18.81 4.86
CA ALA A 18 -2.20 20.00 5.62
C ALA A 18 -1.55 20.07 7.02
N GLU A 19 -1.09 18.94 7.56
CA GLU A 19 -0.29 18.93 8.80
C GLU A 19 1.10 19.52 8.61
N ILE A 20 1.63 19.50 7.37
CA ILE A 20 2.93 20.08 7.01
C ILE A 20 2.76 21.53 6.55
N GLY A 21 1.77 21.80 5.72
CA GLY A 21 1.48 23.14 5.22
C GLY A 21 0.36 23.18 4.19
N PRO A 22 -0.05 24.38 3.74
CA PRO A 22 -1.21 24.56 2.85
C PRO A 22 -0.91 24.20 1.38
N TYR A 23 -0.26 23.06 1.14
CA TYR A 23 0.17 22.62 -0.17
C TYR A 23 -0.95 21.90 -0.92
N ARG A 24 -1.03 22.13 -2.24
CA ARG A 24 -2.00 21.46 -3.11
C ARG A 24 -1.34 20.34 -3.90
N VAL A 25 -1.87 19.13 -3.78
CA VAL A 25 -1.44 17.98 -4.58
C VAL A 25 -2.22 17.94 -5.89
N SER A 26 -1.50 17.99 -7.01
CA SER A 26 -2.11 17.75 -8.33
C SER A 26 -2.56 16.30 -8.49
N SER A 27 -3.57 16.05 -9.32
CA SER A 27 -4.05 14.68 -9.57
C SER A 27 -2.96 13.76 -10.12
N ASP A 28 -2.08 14.25 -10.99
CA ASP A 28 -0.97 13.46 -11.54
C ASP A 28 0.06 13.09 -10.46
N ALA A 29 0.32 14.00 -9.51
CA ALA A 29 1.19 13.70 -8.36
C ALA A 29 0.57 12.64 -7.45
N LEU A 30 -0.74 12.74 -7.18
CA LEU A 30 -1.45 11.73 -6.40
C LEU A 30 -1.50 10.38 -7.12
N GLN A 31 -1.62 10.38 -8.44
CA GLN A 31 -1.53 9.17 -9.25
C GLN A 31 -0.15 8.52 -9.14
N ALA A 32 0.93 9.31 -9.22
CA ALA A 32 2.29 8.80 -9.04
C ALA A 32 2.50 8.16 -7.65
N ILE A 33 1.95 8.76 -6.59
CA ILE A 33 1.99 8.18 -5.23
C ILE A 33 1.26 6.84 -5.18
N ASN A 34 0.06 6.75 -5.77
CA ASN A 34 -0.69 5.50 -5.84
C ASN A 34 0.01 4.43 -6.67
N GLN A 35 0.66 4.79 -7.78
CA GLN A 35 1.48 3.87 -8.58
C GLN A 35 2.67 3.34 -7.80
N PHE A 36 3.32 4.16 -6.98
CA PHE A 36 4.41 3.71 -6.11
C PHE A 36 3.92 2.62 -5.15
N ILE A 37 2.76 2.86 -4.50
CA ILE A 37 2.15 1.91 -3.57
C ILE A 37 1.78 0.62 -4.29
N ASP A 38 1.21 0.71 -5.48
CA ASP A 38 0.84 -0.45 -6.29
C ASP A 38 2.06 -1.31 -6.68
N GLU A 39 3.17 -0.67 -7.07
CA GLU A 39 4.44 -1.36 -7.33
C GLU A 39 5.03 -1.98 -6.06
N LEU A 40 4.90 -1.33 -4.90
CA LEU A 40 5.29 -1.93 -3.62
C LEU A 40 4.49 -3.21 -3.31
N VAL A 41 3.17 -3.21 -3.54
CA VAL A 41 2.33 -4.39 -3.35
C VAL A 41 2.77 -5.53 -4.28
N LEU A 42 3.03 -5.22 -5.56
CA LEU A 42 3.56 -6.20 -6.51
C LEU A 42 4.94 -6.73 -6.09
N GLN A 43 5.83 -5.85 -5.63
CA GLN A 43 7.17 -6.21 -5.20
C GLN A 43 7.10 -7.10 -3.95
N LEU A 44 6.20 -6.82 -3.01
CA LEU A 44 5.98 -7.67 -1.83
C LEU A 44 5.55 -9.08 -2.21
N LEU A 45 4.52 -9.21 -3.05
CA LEU A 45 3.98 -10.50 -3.44
C LEU A 45 4.95 -11.31 -4.32
N SER A 46 5.67 -10.65 -5.22
CA SER A 46 6.68 -11.29 -6.07
C SER A 46 7.94 -11.70 -5.30
N THR A 47 8.29 -10.97 -4.24
CA THR A 47 9.42 -11.32 -3.36
C THR A 47 9.01 -12.42 -2.38
N SER A 48 7.79 -12.38 -1.84
CA SER A 48 7.33 -13.37 -0.86
C SER A 48 6.97 -14.70 -1.51
N LEU A 49 6.38 -14.69 -2.71
CA LEU A 49 5.73 -15.82 -3.37
C LEU A 49 4.87 -16.64 -2.40
N SER A 50 4.17 -15.94 -1.50
CA SER A 50 3.39 -16.52 -0.42
C SER A 50 2.42 -15.49 0.16
N LEU A 51 1.32 -15.99 0.73
CA LEU A 51 0.36 -15.24 1.55
C LEU A 51 0.54 -15.46 3.06
N ASP A 52 1.59 -16.17 3.46
CA ASP A 52 2.00 -16.30 4.86
C ASP A 52 2.56 -14.97 5.38
N LEU A 53 1.98 -14.43 6.46
CA LEU A 53 2.42 -13.18 7.07
C LEU A 53 3.91 -13.18 7.42
N SER A 54 4.47 -14.32 7.84
CA SER A 54 5.90 -14.41 8.15
C SER A 54 6.78 -14.22 6.91
N ARG A 55 6.35 -14.71 5.74
CA ARG A 55 7.06 -14.52 4.47
C ARG A 55 6.87 -13.11 3.91
N ILE A 56 5.69 -12.53 4.07
CA ILE A 56 5.43 -11.13 3.73
C ILE A 56 6.29 -10.20 4.59
N LYS A 57 6.38 -10.44 5.90
CA LYS A 57 7.24 -9.71 6.82
C LYS A 57 8.71 -9.75 6.40
N LEU A 58 9.23 -10.93 6.08
CA LEU A 58 10.60 -11.09 5.59
C LEU A 58 10.82 -10.36 4.25
N ALA A 59 9.85 -10.45 3.34
CA ALA A 59 9.89 -9.73 2.07
C ALA A 59 9.92 -8.21 2.31
N LEU A 60 9.02 -7.65 3.12
CA LEU A 60 8.99 -6.23 3.45
C LEU A 60 10.30 -5.75 4.05
N PHE A 61 10.85 -6.51 5.01
CA PHE A 61 12.13 -6.18 5.62
C PHE A 61 13.29 -6.20 4.62
N SER A 62 13.25 -7.07 3.61
CA SER A 62 14.24 -7.11 2.53
C SER A 62 14.09 -5.97 1.52
N ILE A 63 12.87 -5.50 1.30
CA ILE A 63 12.54 -4.44 0.33
C ILE A 63 12.81 -3.05 0.94
N ILE A 64 12.43 -2.86 2.20
CA ILE A 64 12.55 -1.61 2.98
C ILE A 64 13.24 -1.93 4.33
N PRO A 65 14.58 -2.09 4.38
CA PRO A 65 15.31 -2.49 5.60
C PRO A 65 15.46 -1.36 6.64
N SER A 66 14.92 -0.17 6.35
CA SER A 66 14.97 1.03 7.18
C SER A 66 13.97 0.99 8.34
N SER A 67 13.91 2.08 9.13
CA SER A 67 12.90 2.22 10.19
C SER A 67 11.47 2.17 9.65
N LEU A 68 11.22 2.66 8.44
CA LEU A 68 9.91 2.64 7.79
C LEU A 68 9.36 1.22 7.69
N GLY A 69 10.13 0.29 7.10
CA GLY A 69 9.69 -1.10 6.96
C GLY A 69 9.50 -1.79 8.32
N LYS A 70 10.38 -1.52 9.29
CA LYS A 70 10.24 -2.07 10.66
C LYS A 70 8.99 -1.57 11.36
N ASN A 71 8.71 -0.27 11.26
CA ASN A 71 7.55 0.35 11.88
C ASN A 71 6.25 -0.13 11.23
N ALA A 72 6.20 -0.20 9.90
CA ALA A 72 5.08 -0.77 9.16
C ALA A 72 4.76 -2.22 9.59
N ILE A 73 5.79 -3.05 9.79
CA ILE A 73 5.62 -4.42 10.30
C ILE A 73 5.00 -4.40 11.70
N VAL A 74 5.53 -3.57 12.60
CA VAL A 74 5.04 -3.49 13.99
C VAL A 74 3.58 -3.06 14.02
N GLU A 75 3.23 -2.03 13.24
CA GLU A 75 1.86 -1.53 13.15
C GLU A 75 0.90 -2.58 12.61
N ALA A 76 1.29 -3.27 11.53
CA ALA A 76 0.48 -4.34 10.93
C ALA A 76 0.32 -5.55 11.88
N GLU A 77 1.35 -5.91 12.64
CA GLU A 77 1.25 -6.96 13.67
C GLU A 77 0.30 -6.56 14.82
N LEU A 78 0.31 -5.29 15.22
CA LEU A 78 -0.60 -4.76 16.23
C LEU A 78 -2.05 -4.72 15.73
N GLU A 79 -2.28 -4.31 14.48
CA GLU A 79 -3.63 -4.25 13.91
C GLU A 79 -4.22 -5.65 13.72
N VAL A 80 -3.44 -6.60 13.20
CA VAL A 80 -3.87 -8.01 13.13
C VAL A 80 -4.19 -8.56 14.51
N LYS A 81 -3.35 -8.29 15.52
CA LYS A 81 -3.61 -8.74 16.88
C LYS A 81 -4.95 -8.18 17.40
N THR A 82 -5.15 -6.88 17.27
CA THR A 82 -6.40 -6.21 17.68
C THR A 82 -7.60 -6.84 16.97
N PHE A 83 -7.54 -7.00 15.65
CA PHE A 83 -8.59 -7.66 14.89
C PHE A 83 -8.88 -9.09 15.37
N THR A 84 -7.83 -9.88 15.66
CA THR A 84 -7.99 -11.26 16.12
C THR A 84 -8.57 -11.40 17.53
N GLU A 85 -8.49 -10.33 18.33
CA GLU A 85 -9.08 -10.27 19.66
C GLU A 85 -10.54 -9.81 19.63
N THR A 86 -10.96 -9.08 18.58
CA THR A 86 -12.30 -8.47 18.48
C THR A 86 -13.26 -9.21 17.55
N GLU A 87 -12.75 -9.89 16.51
CA GLU A 87 -13.57 -10.51 15.46
C GLU A 87 -13.44 -12.04 15.45
N PRO A 88 -14.51 -12.77 15.09
CA PRO A 88 -14.43 -14.22 14.89
C PRO A 88 -13.60 -14.54 13.64
N ILE A 89 -12.58 -15.38 13.80
CA ILE A 89 -11.66 -15.73 12.71
C ILE A 89 -11.85 -17.17 12.24
N ASP A 90 -11.94 -17.34 10.92
CA ASP A 90 -11.75 -18.63 10.27
C ASP A 90 -10.25 -18.92 10.07
N TYR A 91 -9.65 -19.54 11.09
CA TYR A 91 -8.23 -19.94 11.06
C TYR A 91 -7.96 -21.04 10.04
N GLU A 92 -8.96 -21.85 9.67
CA GLU A 92 -8.81 -22.90 8.68
C GLU A 92 -8.70 -22.29 7.27
N ALA A 93 -9.51 -21.27 6.96
CA ALA A 93 -9.38 -20.50 5.73
C ALA A 93 -8.02 -19.80 5.64
N TYR A 94 -7.56 -19.18 6.73
CA TYR A 94 -6.22 -18.59 6.78
C TYR A 94 -5.12 -19.65 6.52
N GLU A 95 -5.21 -20.82 7.14
CA GLU A 95 -4.25 -21.91 6.94
C GLU A 95 -4.24 -22.41 5.48
N ARG A 96 -5.41 -22.63 4.87
CA ARG A 96 -5.50 -23.00 3.45
C ARG A 96 -4.87 -21.95 2.53
N MET A 97 -5.10 -20.67 2.82
CA MET A 97 -4.54 -19.55 2.05
C MET A 97 -3.02 -19.49 2.15
N ARG A 98 -2.44 -19.55 3.35
CA ARG A 98 -0.99 -19.42 3.53
C ARG A 98 -0.18 -20.59 2.97
N LEU A 99 -0.82 -21.76 2.79
CA LEU A 99 -0.22 -22.93 2.15
C LEU A 99 -0.28 -22.89 0.62
N LEU A 100 -0.92 -21.86 0.02
CA LEU A 100 -0.84 -21.65 -1.43
C LEU A 100 0.62 -21.48 -1.87
N GLY A 101 1.01 -22.22 -2.91
CA GLY A 101 2.37 -22.16 -3.44
C GLY A 101 3.38 -23.09 -2.75
N VAL A 102 2.97 -23.92 -1.78
CA VAL A 102 3.86 -24.88 -1.10
C VAL A 102 4.10 -26.13 -1.96
N ASP A 103 3.01 -26.81 -2.38
CA ASP A 103 3.09 -28.03 -3.19
C ASP A 103 2.92 -27.78 -4.70
N SER A 104 2.75 -26.52 -5.10
CA SER A 104 2.54 -26.10 -6.48
C SER A 104 3.10 -24.69 -6.70
N PRO A 105 3.30 -24.22 -7.93
CA PRO A 105 3.70 -22.83 -8.18
C PRO A 105 2.71 -21.83 -7.57
N PHE A 106 3.22 -20.76 -6.96
CA PHE A 106 2.38 -19.71 -6.39
C PHE A 106 1.57 -19.01 -7.50
N PRO A 107 0.22 -18.99 -7.42
CA PRO A 107 -0.64 -18.57 -8.53
C PRO A 107 -0.74 -17.03 -8.64
N MET A 108 0.38 -16.38 -8.98
CA MET A 108 0.52 -14.92 -8.88
C MET A 108 -0.55 -14.14 -9.67
N ASP A 109 -0.81 -14.53 -10.91
CA ASP A 109 -1.79 -13.86 -11.79
C ASP A 109 -3.20 -13.83 -11.20
N ARG A 110 -3.54 -14.85 -10.41
CA ARG A 110 -4.82 -14.92 -9.69
C ARG A 110 -4.81 -14.08 -8.42
N ILE A 111 -3.70 -14.07 -7.68
CA ILE A 111 -3.61 -13.46 -6.35
C ILE A 111 -3.47 -11.94 -6.42
N ILE A 112 -2.70 -11.39 -7.36
CA ILE A 112 -2.51 -9.94 -7.50
C ILE A 112 -3.83 -9.17 -7.50
N PRO A 113 -4.78 -9.44 -8.44
CA PRO A 113 -6.00 -8.64 -8.52
C PRO A 113 -6.87 -8.77 -7.26
N LEU A 114 -6.87 -9.95 -6.62
CA LEU A 114 -7.64 -10.20 -5.40
C LEU A 114 -7.07 -9.41 -4.22
N VAL A 115 -5.76 -9.49 -3.97
CA VAL A 115 -5.10 -8.75 -2.89
C VAL A 115 -5.28 -7.25 -3.06
N ARG A 116 -5.06 -6.72 -4.27
CA ARG A 116 -5.22 -5.30 -4.54
C ARG A 116 -6.64 -4.82 -4.29
N TYR A 117 -7.63 -5.59 -4.73
CA TYR A 117 -9.04 -5.30 -4.53
C TYR A 117 -9.41 -5.30 -3.05
N SER A 118 -9.05 -6.36 -2.33
CA SER A 118 -9.33 -6.47 -0.90
C SER A 118 -8.65 -5.36 -0.09
N CYS A 119 -7.39 -5.02 -0.39
CA CYS A 119 -6.71 -3.94 0.33
C CYS A 119 -7.35 -2.58 0.03
N LEU A 120 -7.80 -2.34 -1.19
CA LEU A 120 -8.49 -1.08 -1.55
C LEU A 120 -9.81 -0.92 -0.77
N ASP A 121 -10.60 -1.99 -0.66
CA ASP A 121 -11.86 -1.98 0.07
C ASP A 121 -11.67 -1.70 1.56
N TYR A 122 -10.56 -2.16 2.14
CA TYR A 122 -10.24 -1.95 3.56
C TYR A 122 -9.51 -0.64 3.83
N CYS A 123 -8.77 -0.12 2.85
CA CYS A 123 -7.97 1.11 2.99
C CYS A 123 -8.85 2.29 3.40
N THR A 124 -8.50 2.91 4.52
CA THR A 124 -9.14 4.10 5.08
C THR A 124 -8.72 5.38 4.35
N LEU A 125 -7.56 5.36 3.71
CA LEU A 125 -7.04 6.48 2.92
C LEU A 125 -7.67 6.54 1.52
N ALA A 126 -8.30 5.46 1.04
CA ALA A 126 -8.93 5.42 -0.27
C ALA A 126 -10.22 6.27 -0.29
N ASP A 127 -10.50 6.92 -1.42
CA ASP A 127 -11.82 7.54 -1.64
C ASP A 127 -12.84 6.40 -1.85
N LYS A 128 -13.64 6.10 -0.82
CA LYS A 128 -14.77 5.18 -0.94
C LYS A 128 -15.97 5.98 -1.44
N ASP A 129 -16.48 5.66 -2.62
CA ASP A 129 -17.74 6.23 -3.08
C ASP A 129 -18.85 5.81 -2.10
N GLU A 130 -19.67 6.76 -1.63
CA GLU A 130 -20.72 6.49 -0.65
C GLU A 130 -21.73 5.42 -1.15
N ASP A 131 -21.88 5.29 -2.47
CA ASP A 131 -22.71 4.28 -3.16
C ASP A 131 -22.06 2.88 -3.25
N GLU A 132 -20.75 2.73 -3.00
CA GLU A 132 -20.05 1.44 -3.01
C GLU A 132 -20.21 0.68 -1.69
N ASN A 133 -20.46 1.40 -0.59
CA ASN A 133 -20.75 0.79 0.71
C ASN A 133 -22.00 -0.11 0.66
N GLU A 134 -23.01 0.23 -0.16
CA GLU A 134 -24.20 -0.61 -0.35
C GLU A 134 -23.95 -1.82 -1.28
N LYS A 135 -22.97 -1.74 -2.19
CA LYS A 135 -22.63 -2.83 -3.15
C LYS A 135 -21.64 -3.85 -2.60
N SER A 136 -20.94 -3.54 -1.52
CA SER A 136 -20.05 -4.47 -0.79
C SER A 136 -20.75 -5.80 -0.38
N ASN A 137 -22.08 -5.80 -0.27
CA ASN A 137 -22.89 -7.01 -0.04
C ASN A 137 -23.14 -7.90 -1.28
N SER A 138 -22.70 -7.48 -2.47
CA SER A 138 -23.01 -8.15 -3.75
C SER A 138 -21.79 -8.62 -4.54
N GLN A 139 -20.58 -8.41 -4.01
CA GLN A 139 -19.35 -8.87 -4.65
C GLN A 139 -18.98 -10.28 -4.19
N PRO A 140 -18.34 -11.08 -5.06
CA PRO A 140 -18.01 -12.45 -4.73
C PRO A 140 -17.14 -12.42 -3.48
N LYS A 141 -17.66 -12.97 -2.39
CA LYS A 141 -16.86 -13.36 -1.23
C LYS A 141 -15.85 -14.37 -1.76
N ASP A 142 -14.68 -13.90 -2.18
CA ASP A 142 -13.61 -14.76 -2.62
C ASP A 142 -12.95 -15.31 -1.36
N ASP A 143 -13.41 -16.50 -0.94
CA ASP A 143 -13.02 -17.25 0.27
C ASP A 143 -11.51 -17.55 0.39
N ILE A 144 -10.70 -17.07 -0.55
CA ILE A 144 -9.27 -17.34 -0.64
C ILE A 144 -8.47 -16.32 0.16
N ILE A 145 -8.86 -15.04 0.13
CA ILE A 145 -8.10 -13.98 0.80
C ILE A 145 -8.66 -13.79 2.21
N SER A 146 -7.93 -14.30 3.19
CA SER A 146 -8.30 -14.15 4.60
C SER A 146 -8.24 -12.69 5.04
N PRO A 147 -9.23 -12.20 5.82
CA PRO A 147 -9.21 -10.84 6.39
C PRO A 147 -7.93 -10.52 7.17
N ILE A 148 -7.29 -11.52 7.81
CA ILE A 148 -6.01 -11.34 8.52
C ILE A 148 -4.93 -10.77 7.57
N LEU A 149 -4.82 -11.32 6.37
CA LEU A 149 -3.83 -10.85 5.39
C LEU A 149 -4.21 -9.46 4.86
N VAL A 150 -5.50 -9.23 4.59
CA VAL A 150 -5.98 -7.95 4.08
C VAL A 150 -5.65 -6.84 5.05
N ILE A 151 -5.92 -7.04 6.34
CA ILE A 151 -5.61 -6.07 7.39
C ILE A 151 -4.11 -5.83 7.45
N TYR A 152 -3.31 -6.90 7.51
CA TYR A 152 -1.85 -6.77 7.58
C TYR A 152 -1.28 -5.95 6.42
N LEU A 153 -1.67 -6.25 5.18
CA LEU A 153 -1.21 -5.54 4.00
C LEU A 153 -1.78 -4.12 3.90
N THR A 154 -3.03 -3.91 4.29
CA THR A 154 -3.66 -2.58 4.29
C THR A 154 -2.94 -1.66 5.26
N THR A 155 -2.64 -2.11 6.48
CA THR A 155 -1.87 -1.32 7.46
C THR A 155 -0.46 -0.99 6.94
N ILE A 156 0.22 -1.91 6.27
CA ILE A 156 1.51 -1.62 5.61
C ILE A 156 1.35 -0.52 4.55
N ILE A 157 0.33 -0.65 3.69
CA ILE A 157 0.03 0.29 2.62
C ILE A 157 -0.23 1.69 3.20
N GLU A 158 -1.07 1.79 4.22
CA GLU A 158 -1.43 3.06 4.88
C GLU A 158 -0.21 3.71 5.54
N HIS A 159 0.55 2.93 6.31
CA HIS A 159 1.77 3.44 6.96
C HIS A 159 2.79 3.98 5.95
N VAL A 160 2.98 3.26 4.83
CA VAL A 160 3.86 3.74 3.76
C VAL A 160 3.27 4.97 3.08
N ALA A 161 1.97 4.98 2.78
CA ALA A 161 1.29 6.11 2.14
C ALA A 161 1.42 7.40 2.97
N GLU A 162 1.19 7.34 4.27
CA GLU A 162 1.36 8.46 5.20
C GLU A 162 2.80 8.96 5.22
N TYR A 163 3.77 8.05 5.25
CA TYR A 163 5.19 8.39 5.15
C TYR A 163 5.51 9.12 3.86
N LEU A 164 5.06 8.60 2.71
CA LEU A 164 5.29 9.21 1.40
C LEU A 164 4.72 10.63 1.35
N LEU A 165 3.45 10.80 1.74
CA LEU A 165 2.78 12.11 1.76
C LEU A 165 3.50 13.10 2.68
N THR A 166 3.95 12.65 3.84
CA THR A 166 4.72 13.47 4.79
C THR A 166 6.06 13.91 4.19
N THR A 167 6.81 12.98 3.59
CA THR A 167 8.09 13.28 2.95
C THR A 167 7.92 14.25 1.78
N ILE A 168 6.89 14.06 0.95
CA ILE A 168 6.59 14.95 -0.19
C ILE A 168 6.15 16.34 0.31
N GLY A 169 5.35 16.42 1.37
CA GLY A 169 4.98 17.69 2.00
C GLY A 169 6.19 18.46 2.52
N ARG A 170 7.14 17.78 3.18
CA ARG A 170 8.41 18.39 3.63
C ARG A 170 9.30 18.83 2.47
N MET A 171 9.31 18.09 1.36
CA MET A 171 10.01 18.51 0.15
C MET A 171 9.39 19.80 -0.41
N ALA A 172 8.07 19.93 -0.42
CA ALA A 172 7.38 21.15 -0.86
C ALA A 172 7.72 22.37 0.01
N GLU A 173 7.80 22.17 1.34
CA GLU A 173 8.27 23.18 2.29
C GLU A 173 9.68 23.66 1.96
N ASN A 174 10.61 22.72 1.78
CA ASN A 174 12.02 23.01 1.46
C ASN A 174 12.20 23.75 0.13
N GLN A 175 11.32 23.48 -0.84
CA GLN A 175 11.36 24.10 -2.17
C GLN A 175 10.55 25.39 -2.27
N ALA A 176 9.88 25.81 -1.18
CA ALA A 176 8.99 26.98 -1.15
C ALA A 176 7.95 26.98 -2.30
N THR A 177 7.37 25.81 -2.58
CA THR A 177 6.31 25.64 -3.60
C THR A 177 4.96 25.44 -2.93
N ASP A 178 3.92 26.07 -3.47
CA ASP A 178 2.54 25.89 -3.00
C ASP A 178 1.86 24.67 -3.63
N ASN A 179 2.45 24.10 -4.69
CA ASN A 179 1.84 23.02 -5.47
C ASN A 179 2.79 21.84 -5.61
N ILE A 180 2.34 20.68 -5.15
CA ILE A 180 3.00 19.39 -5.31
C ILE A 180 2.59 18.81 -6.67
N ARG A 181 3.54 18.78 -7.59
CA ARG A 181 3.42 18.14 -8.91
C ARG A 181 4.30 16.90 -8.96
N VAL A 182 4.26 16.22 -10.10
CA VAL A 182 5.07 15.02 -10.36
C VAL A 182 6.55 15.23 -10.07
N LYS A 183 7.12 16.41 -10.38
CA LYS A 183 8.54 16.70 -10.12
C LYS A 183 8.86 16.72 -8.62
N GLU A 184 7.99 17.26 -7.76
CA GLU A 184 8.17 17.26 -6.31
C GLU A 184 8.10 15.84 -5.76
N VAL A 185 7.19 15.00 -6.28
CA VAL A 185 7.12 13.57 -5.94
C VAL A 185 8.42 12.88 -6.35
N PHE A 186 8.88 13.06 -7.59
CA PHE A 186 10.10 12.44 -8.09
C PHE A 186 11.32 12.80 -7.23
N TRP A 187 11.51 14.08 -6.90
CA TRP A 187 12.63 14.52 -6.07
C TRP A 187 12.50 13.99 -4.63
N ALA A 188 11.31 14.08 -4.05
CA ALA A 188 11.07 13.57 -2.70
C ALA A 188 11.39 12.08 -2.60
N LEU A 189 10.95 11.26 -3.56
CA LEU A 189 11.22 9.83 -3.56
C LEU A 189 12.68 9.50 -3.86
N SER A 190 13.31 10.21 -4.80
CA SER A 190 14.71 9.95 -5.19
C SER A 190 15.70 10.25 -4.07
N ASP A 191 15.46 11.35 -3.33
CA ASP A 191 16.37 11.80 -2.27
C ASP A 191 16.03 11.20 -0.89
N ASP A 192 14.95 10.41 -0.78
CA ASP A 192 14.52 9.83 0.49
C ASP A 192 15.41 8.66 0.93
N SER A 193 15.95 8.76 2.14
CA SER A 193 16.85 7.74 2.71
C SER A 193 16.21 6.38 2.99
N GLN A 194 14.89 6.28 3.03
CA GLN A 194 14.15 5.07 3.39
C GLN A 194 13.53 4.38 2.19
N VAL A 195 13.12 5.12 1.16
CA VAL A 195 12.48 4.59 -0.05
C VAL A 195 13.22 4.85 -1.35
N GLY A 196 14.27 5.68 -1.38
CA GLY A 196 14.96 6.05 -2.62
C GLY A 196 15.55 4.87 -3.38
N GLU A 197 16.24 3.94 -2.70
CA GLU A 197 16.76 2.73 -3.35
C GLU A 197 15.64 1.83 -3.90
N LEU A 198 14.50 1.76 -3.20
CA LEU A 198 13.32 1.05 -3.69
C LEU A 198 12.76 1.74 -4.94
N PHE A 199 12.56 3.06 -4.87
CA PHE A 199 12.06 3.87 -5.97
C PHE A 199 12.94 3.74 -7.22
N HIS A 200 14.26 3.68 -7.07
CA HIS A 200 15.19 3.49 -8.17
C HIS A 200 15.04 2.16 -8.91
N ARG A 201 14.40 1.15 -8.29
CA ARG A 201 14.11 -0.15 -8.91
C ARG A 201 12.72 -0.21 -9.55
N PHE A 202 11.86 0.77 -9.30
CA PHE A 202 10.49 0.78 -9.80
C PHE A 202 10.40 1.35 -11.22
N ALA A 203 9.47 0.80 -12.00
CA ALA A 203 9.19 1.25 -13.36
C ALA A 203 8.63 2.68 -13.34
N LEU A 204 7.90 3.04 -12.28
CA LEU A 204 7.42 4.39 -12.01
C LEU A 204 8.53 5.44 -12.18
N ARG A 205 9.74 5.19 -11.70
CA ARG A 205 10.84 6.16 -11.82
C ARG A 205 11.08 6.55 -13.27
N GLU A 206 11.14 5.58 -14.18
CA GLU A 206 11.35 5.83 -15.61
C GLU A 206 10.20 6.65 -16.21
N HIS A 207 8.97 6.41 -15.74
CA HIS A 207 7.80 7.16 -16.17
C HIS A 207 7.79 8.62 -15.68
N LEU A 208 8.27 8.88 -14.46
CA LEU A 208 8.32 10.22 -13.90
C LEU A 208 9.53 11.04 -14.38
N GLU A 209 10.56 10.38 -14.90
CA GLU A 209 11.77 11.02 -15.47
C GLU A 209 11.57 11.52 -16.91
N SER A 210 10.60 10.96 -17.65
CA SER A 210 10.29 11.28 -19.06
C SER A 210 9.41 12.52 -19.23
#